data_AF-A0A2D5ZIP4-F1
#
_entry.id   AF-A0A2D5ZIP4-F1
#
_cell.length_a   1.000
_cell.length_b   1.000
_cell.length_c   1.000
_cell.angle_alpha   90.00
_cell.angle_beta   90.00
_cell.angle_gamma   90.00
#
_symmetry.space_group_name_H-M   'P 1'
#
loop_
_entity.id
_entity.type
_entity.pdbx_description
1 polymer ?
#
loop_
_entity_poly.entity_id
_entity_poly.type
_entity_poly.pdbx_seq_one_letter_code
_entity_poly.pdbx_strand_id
1 'polypeptide(L)'
;MSGMILTLLASIAAAGPARAVTLTTVGSCPGTIDFVVTGASPFTKAAFVYAFGTGSFVVPAGYPCTGTVLGLDATATLYSYEDLDASGSVTLTVTVPPWACGNVYVQVVDTTACTTSAATLIP
;
A
#
# COMPACT_ATOMS: atom_id res chain seq x y z
N MET A 1 -4.82 -49.29 -28.00
CA MET A 1 -5.89 -48.28 -27.85
C MET A 1 -5.73 -47.66 -26.47
N SER A 2 -5.83 -46.34 -26.39
CA SER A 2 -5.81 -45.50 -25.17
C SER A 2 -4.49 -45.30 -24.44
N GLY A 3 -3.69 -44.35 -24.95
CA GLY A 3 -2.79 -43.54 -24.14
C GLY A 3 -3.60 -42.46 -23.41
N MET A 4 -3.50 -42.43 -22.09
CA MET A 4 -4.10 -41.43 -21.22
C MET A 4 -3.07 -40.33 -20.97
N ILE A 5 -3.10 -39.27 -21.78
CA ILE A 5 -2.34 -38.05 -21.52
C ILE A 5 -3.17 -37.19 -20.59
N LEU A 6 -2.79 -37.21 -19.31
CA LEU A 6 -3.33 -36.34 -18.27
C LEU A 6 -2.74 -34.94 -18.48
N THR A 7 -3.46 -34.08 -19.19
CA THR A 7 -3.08 -32.68 -19.40
C THR A 7 -3.15 -31.94 -18.06
N LEU A 8 -2.01 -31.82 -17.40
CA LEU A 8 -1.82 -30.98 -16.24
C LEU A 8 -2.02 -29.52 -16.67
N LEU A 9 -3.22 -28.98 -16.48
CA LEU A 9 -3.47 -27.54 -16.56
C LEU A 9 -2.77 -26.92 -15.35
N ALA A 10 -1.49 -26.60 -15.50
CA ALA A 10 -0.77 -25.72 -14.61
C ALA A 10 -1.49 -24.37 -14.66
N SER A 11 -2.30 -24.07 -13.64
CA SER A 11 -2.79 -22.73 -13.36
C SER A 11 -1.59 -21.88 -12.97
N ILE A 12 -0.85 -21.40 -13.96
CA ILE A 12 0.11 -20.32 -13.79
C ILE A 12 -0.69 -19.08 -13.40
N ALA A 13 -0.86 -18.87 -12.10
CA ALA A 13 -1.17 -17.54 -11.59
C ALA A 13 -0.02 -16.65 -12.08
N ALA A 14 -0.26 -15.91 -13.16
CA ALA A 14 0.64 -14.88 -13.61
C ALA A 14 0.77 -13.90 -12.44
N ALA A 15 1.85 -14.03 -11.67
CA ALA A 15 2.39 -12.88 -10.97
C ALA A 15 2.74 -11.89 -12.08
N GLY A 16 1.77 -11.04 -12.44
CA GLY A 16 2.04 -9.87 -13.26
C GLY A 16 3.21 -9.10 -12.65
N PRO A 17 3.95 -8.30 -13.43
CA PRO A 17 5.03 -7.50 -12.88
C PRO A 17 4.50 -6.80 -11.63
N ALA A 18 5.18 -6.99 -10.50
CA ALA A 18 4.77 -6.45 -9.21
C ALA A 18 4.40 -4.98 -9.42
N ARG A 19 3.10 -4.69 -9.41
CA ARG A 19 2.59 -3.39 -9.80
C ARG A 19 3.10 -2.41 -8.77
N ALA A 20 3.92 -1.46 -9.21
CA ALA A 20 4.50 -0.46 -8.32
C ALA A 20 3.38 0.46 -7.84
N VAL A 21 3.00 0.31 -6.57
CA VAL A 21 2.05 1.22 -5.93
C VAL A 21 2.75 2.57 -5.78
N THR A 22 2.16 3.61 -6.32
CA THR A 22 2.70 4.96 -6.24
C THR A 22 1.85 5.79 -5.29
N LEU A 23 2.49 6.45 -4.33
CA LEU A 23 1.88 7.39 -3.41
C LEU A 23 2.41 8.79 -3.73
N THR A 24 1.50 9.72 -4.00
CA THR A 24 1.81 11.12 -4.28
C THR A 24 1.03 11.99 -3.31
N THR A 25 1.67 13.03 -2.77
CA THR A 25 1.03 13.98 -1.86
C THR A 25 0.84 15.32 -2.55
N VAL A 26 -0.37 15.87 -2.50
CA VAL A 26 -0.71 17.19 -3.08
C VAL A 26 -1.32 18.05 -1.99
N GLY A 27 -0.79 19.26 -1.78
CA GLY A 27 -1.28 20.17 -0.76
C GLY A 27 -0.14 20.78 0.05
N SER A 28 -0.50 21.44 1.15
CA SER A 28 0.44 22.12 2.04
C SER A 28 0.24 21.68 3.49
N CYS A 29 1.34 21.56 4.22
CA CYS A 29 1.33 21.29 5.65
C CYS A 29 1.80 22.53 6.44
N PRO A 30 1.09 22.96 7.50
CA PRO A 30 -0.18 22.42 7.97
C PRO A 30 -1.34 22.76 7.03
N GLY A 31 -2.33 21.86 6.95
CA GLY A 31 -3.49 22.05 6.08
C GLY A 31 -4.04 20.76 5.51
N THR A 32 -4.90 20.89 4.52
CA THR A 32 -5.46 19.74 3.80
C THR A 32 -4.45 19.23 2.78
N ILE A 33 -4.16 17.93 2.84
CA ILE A 33 -3.29 17.21 1.91
C ILE A 33 -4.08 16.05 1.32
N ASP A 34 -3.99 15.91 0.00
CA ASP A 34 -4.50 14.79 -0.76
C ASP A 34 -3.38 13.76 -0.95
N PHE A 35 -3.61 12.55 -0.46
CA PHE A 35 -2.78 11.38 -0.67
C PHE A 35 -3.36 10.59 -1.84
N VAL A 36 -2.71 10.69 -3.00
CA VAL A 36 -3.13 10.08 -4.25
C VAL A 36 -2.36 8.78 -4.45
N VAL A 37 -3.09 7.67 -4.47
CA VAL A 37 -2.57 6.33 -4.74
C VAL A 37 -2.92 5.93 -6.16
N THR A 38 -1.95 5.37 -6.88
CA THR A 38 -2.18 4.77 -8.19
C THR A 38 -1.38 3.47 -8.36
N GLY A 39 -1.81 2.64 -9.31
CA GLY A 39 -1.11 1.41 -9.67
C GLY A 39 -1.34 0.23 -8.73
N ALA A 40 -2.28 0.33 -7.78
CA ALA A 40 -2.67 -0.77 -6.90
C ALA A 40 -3.66 -1.73 -7.61
N SER A 41 -4.15 -2.72 -6.89
CA SER A 41 -5.11 -3.73 -7.37
C SER A 41 -6.52 -3.12 -7.46
N PRO A 42 -7.17 -3.14 -8.63
CA PRO A 42 -8.48 -2.51 -8.82
C PRO A 42 -9.58 -3.23 -8.04
N PHE A 43 -10.56 -2.47 -7.55
CA PHE A 43 -11.68 -2.96 -6.73
C PHE A 43 -11.28 -3.66 -5.42
N THR A 44 -10.11 -3.33 -4.89
CA THR A 44 -9.60 -3.86 -3.62
C THR A 44 -9.43 -2.73 -2.60
N LYS A 45 -8.66 -2.96 -1.52
CA LYS A 45 -8.37 -1.96 -0.51
C LYS A 45 -6.90 -1.60 -0.46
N ALA A 46 -6.62 -0.31 -0.32
CA ALA A 46 -5.32 0.23 0.06
C ALA A 46 -5.30 0.52 1.56
N ALA A 47 -4.27 0.07 2.27
CA ALA A 47 -4.02 0.43 3.67
C ALA A 47 -3.06 1.61 3.73
N PHE A 48 -3.47 2.70 4.34
CA PHE A 48 -2.62 3.85 4.63
C PHE A 48 -1.98 3.64 6.00
N VAL A 49 -0.65 3.60 6.03
CA VAL A 49 0.14 3.38 7.25
C VAL A 49 1.05 4.58 7.44
N TYR A 50 1.19 5.05 8.68
CA TYR A 50 2.10 6.15 9.00
C TYR A 50 3.04 5.78 10.14
N ALA A 51 4.18 6.45 10.21
CA ALA A 51 5.16 6.31 11.29
C ALA A 51 5.93 7.62 11.50
N PHE A 52 6.67 7.72 12.60
CA PHE A 52 7.51 8.88 12.92
C PHE A 52 8.96 8.75 12.39
N GLY A 53 9.26 7.65 11.71
CA GLY A 53 10.57 7.38 11.14
C GLY A 53 10.52 6.31 10.07
N THR A 54 11.60 6.21 9.29
CA THR A 54 11.80 5.13 8.32
C THR A 54 12.48 3.94 8.97
N GLY A 55 12.23 2.74 8.44
CA GLY A 55 12.74 1.52 9.02
C GLY A 55 12.37 0.27 8.22
N SER A 56 12.22 -0.85 8.94
CA SER A 56 11.93 -2.16 8.37
C SER A 56 10.86 -2.89 9.18
N PHE A 57 9.77 -2.19 9.53
CA PHE A 57 8.67 -2.79 10.26
C PHE A 57 8.03 -3.94 9.48
N VAL A 58 7.86 -5.08 10.13
CA VAL A 58 7.23 -6.26 9.52
C VAL A 58 5.77 -6.29 9.93
N VAL A 59 4.86 -6.38 8.96
CA VAL A 59 3.44 -6.50 9.23
C VAL A 59 3.18 -7.75 10.09
N PRO A 60 2.61 -7.60 11.30
CA PRO A 60 2.44 -8.71 12.23
C PRO A 60 1.32 -9.65 11.80
N ALA A 61 1.30 -10.85 12.39
CA ALA A 61 0.24 -11.82 12.17
C ALA A 61 -1.14 -11.26 12.57
N GLY A 62 -2.18 -11.63 11.83
CA GLY A 62 -3.56 -11.17 12.05
C GLY A 62 -3.96 -9.95 11.21
N TYR A 63 -3.03 -9.42 10.40
CA TYR A 63 -3.28 -8.33 9.44
C TYR A 63 -3.14 -8.82 8.00
N PRO A 64 -3.84 -8.18 7.03
CA PRO A 64 -3.57 -8.40 5.62
C PRO A 64 -2.08 -8.15 5.35
N CYS A 65 -1.48 -8.97 4.48
CA CYS A 65 -0.06 -8.88 4.12
C CYS A 65 0.92 -9.12 5.28
N THR A 66 0.57 -10.04 6.19
CA THR A 66 1.49 -10.56 7.22
C THR A 66 2.84 -10.95 6.61
N GLY A 67 3.93 -10.48 7.22
CA GLY A 67 5.30 -10.75 6.76
C GLY A 67 5.84 -9.75 5.73
N THR A 68 5.01 -8.84 5.21
CA THR A 68 5.49 -7.75 4.35
C THR A 68 6.33 -6.77 5.16
N VAL A 69 7.49 -6.39 4.61
CA VAL A 69 8.38 -5.39 5.21
C VAL A 69 7.99 -4.00 4.71
N LEU A 70 7.67 -3.11 5.62
CA LEU A 70 7.39 -1.69 5.37
C LEU A 70 8.68 -0.89 5.45
N GLY A 71 8.74 0.23 4.73
CA GLY A 71 9.84 1.22 4.82
C GLY A 71 9.72 2.14 6.04
N LEU A 72 8.88 1.77 7.00
CA LEU A 72 8.54 2.53 8.21
C LEU A 72 9.18 1.88 9.43
N ASP A 73 9.43 2.67 10.47
CA ASP A 73 9.97 2.16 11.74
C ASP A 73 8.92 1.44 12.61
N ALA A 74 9.32 1.02 13.81
CA ALA A 74 8.44 0.30 14.74
C ALA A 74 7.24 1.11 15.26
N THR A 75 7.15 2.41 14.96
CA THR A 75 5.98 3.25 15.28
C THR A 75 4.89 3.18 14.20
N ALA A 76 5.08 2.34 13.18
CA ALA A 76 4.11 2.11 12.11
C ALA A 76 2.71 1.80 12.66
N THR A 77 1.77 2.66 12.30
CA THR A 77 0.38 2.63 12.72
C THR A 77 -0.53 2.70 11.50
N LEU A 78 -1.53 1.83 11.45
CA LEU A 78 -2.57 1.88 10.44
C LEU A 78 -3.45 3.12 10.65
N TYR A 79 -3.57 3.95 9.62
CA TYR A 79 -4.48 5.09 9.60
C TYR A 79 -5.89 4.69 9.15
N SER A 80 -6.02 4.19 7.92
CA SER A 80 -7.29 3.79 7.33
C SER A 80 -7.12 2.74 6.23
N TYR A 81 -8.24 2.12 5.85
CA TYR A 81 -8.36 1.36 4.62
C TYR A 81 -9.27 2.10 3.67
N GLU A 82 -8.83 2.33 2.44
CA GLU A 82 -9.63 2.98 1.41
C GLU A 82 -9.90 2.02 0.25
N ASP A 83 -11.10 2.10 -0.29
CA ASP A 83 -11.50 1.32 -1.46
C ASP A 83 -10.86 1.91 -2.73
N LEU A 84 -10.22 1.04 -3.50
CA LEU A 84 -9.59 1.37 -4.78
C LEU A 84 -10.62 1.24 -5.90
N ASP A 85 -10.60 2.19 -6.82
CA ASP A 85 -11.48 2.19 -7.98
C ASP A 85 -11.09 1.13 -9.03
N ALA A 86 -11.79 1.14 -10.17
CA ALA A 86 -11.54 0.23 -11.29
C ALA A 86 -10.13 0.36 -11.91
N SER A 87 -9.46 1.49 -11.68
CA SER A 87 -8.09 1.74 -12.15
C SER A 87 -7.03 1.29 -11.14
N GLY A 88 -7.42 0.96 -9.91
CA GLY A 88 -6.49 0.70 -8.81
C GLY A 88 -5.96 2.00 -8.21
N SER A 89 -6.81 3.02 -8.13
CA SER A 89 -6.48 4.34 -7.60
C SER A 89 -7.45 4.77 -6.51
N VAL A 90 -6.98 5.64 -5.62
CA VAL A 90 -7.80 6.33 -4.62
C VAL A 90 -7.14 7.63 -4.20
N THR A 91 -7.95 8.63 -3.88
CA THR A 91 -7.49 9.88 -3.27
C THR A 91 -8.05 9.99 -1.87
N LEU A 92 -7.17 10.06 -0.88
CA LEU A 92 -7.51 10.27 0.52
C LEU A 92 -7.17 11.70 0.92
N THR A 93 -8.18 12.48 1.29
CA THR A 93 -8.01 13.87 1.73
C THR A 93 -7.96 13.94 3.25
N VAL A 94 -6.87 14.45 3.83
CA VAL A 94 -6.68 14.54 5.28
C VAL A 94 -6.25 15.96 5.68
N THR A 95 -6.82 16.48 6.76
CA THR A 95 -6.30 17.69 7.41
C THR A 95 -5.14 17.31 8.32
N VAL A 96 -3.93 17.65 7.89
CA VAL A 96 -2.69 17.31 8.59
C VAL A 96 -2.33 18.41 9.60
N PRO A 97 -2.17 18.06 10.89
CA PRO A 97 -1.81 19.04 11.92
C PRO A 97 -0.33 19.46 11.80
N PRO A 98 0.04 20.67 12.31
CA PRO A 98 1.40 21.19 12.19
C PRO A 98 2.51 20.29 12.74
N TRP A 99 2.21 19.48 13.76
CA TRP A 99 3.20 18.59 14.38
C TRP A 99 3.60 17.41 13.47
N ALA A 100 2.81 17.08 12.45
CA ALA A 100 3.09 15.97 11.55
C ALA A 100 3.93 16.38 10.33
N CYS A 101 3.94 17.67 9.98
CA CYS A 101 4.69 18.22 8.86
C CYS A 101 6.20 18.00 9.06
N GLY A 102 6.87 17.37 8.09
CA GLY A 102 8.29 17.05 8.15
C GLY A 102 8.70 16.03 9.22
N ASN A 103 7.74 15.40 9.91
CA ASN A 103 8.00 14.47 11.02
C ASN A 103 7.33 13.09 10.83
N VAL A 104 6.28 13.01 10.02
CA VAL A 104 5.52 11.77 9.80
C VAL A 104 5.76 11.25 8.38
N TYR A 105 6.10 9.98 8.29
CA TYR A 105 6.22 9.24 7.04
C TYR A 105 4.94 8.46 6.79
N VAL A 106 4.46 8.46 5.56
CA VAL A 106 3.27 7.71 5.12
C VAL A 106 3.68 6.72 4.04
N GLN A 107 3.15 5.52 4.13
CA GLN A 107 3.31 4.46 3.14
C GLN A 107 1.97 3.79 2.89
N VAL A 108 1.73 3.36 1.66
CA VAL A 108 0.53 2.63 1.28
C VAL A 108 0.87 1.18 1.00
N VAL A 109 -0.01 0.28 1.44
CA VAL A 109 0.07 -1.16 1.22
C VAL A 109 -1.16 -1.61 0.45
N ASP A 110 -0.96 -2.28 -0.68
CA ASP A 110 -2.03 -3.00 -1.38
C ASP A 110 -2.37 -4.28 -0.60
N THR A 111 -3.60 -4.39 -0.10
CA THR A 111 -4.01 -5.51 0.76
C THR A 111 -4.16 -6.84 0.03
N THR A 112 -4.16 -6.83 -1.31
CA THR A 112 -4.31 -8.02 -2.16
C THR A 112 -2.97 -8.47 -2.72
N ALA A 113 -2.22 -7.55 -3.34
CA ALA A 113 -0.92 -7.85 -3.93
C ALA A 113 0.23 -7.83 -2.91
N CYS A 114 0.00 -7.24 -1.72
CA CYS A 114 1.00 -7.05 -0.69
C CYS A 114 2.25 -6.29 -1.15
N THR A 115 2.05 -5.44 -2.16
CA THR A 115 3.02 -4.47 -2.65
C THR A 115 2.87 -3.16 -1.88
N THR A 116 3.96 -2.44 -1.73
CA THR A 116 4.00 -1.19 -0.96
C THR A 116 4.51 -0.04 -1.82
N SER A 117 4.04 1.17 -1.53
CA SER A 117 4.67 2.39 -2.06
C SER A 117 6.02 2.65 -1.40
N ALA A 118 6.75 3.66 -1.87
CA ALA A 118 7.81 4.27 -1.07
C ALA A 118 7.21 4.93 0.19
N ALA A 119 8.01 5.01 1.26
CA ALA A 119 7.68 5.82 2.42
C ALA A 119 7.93 7.30 2.10
N THR A 120 6.88 8.11 2.11
CA THR A 120 6.92 9.53 1.76
C THR A 120 6.76 10.37 3.01
N LEU A 121 7.68 11.32 3.22
CA LEU A 121 7.57 12.29 4.30
C LEU A 121 6.44 13.28 3.98
N ILE A 122 5.60 13.58 4.96
CA ILE A 122 4.64 14.67 4.85
C ILE A 122 5.43 15.98 4.74
N PRO A 123 5.19 16.80 3.69
CA PRO A 123 5.94 18.03 3.45
C PRO A 123 5.77 19.07 4.56
#